data_AF-A0A0P9Y715-F1
#
_entry.id   AF-A0A0P9Y715-F1
#
_cell.length_a   1.000
_cell.length_b   1.000
_cell.length_c   1.000
_cell.angle_alpha   90.00
_cell.angle_beta   90.00
_cell.angle_gamma   90.00
#
_symmetry.space_group_name_H-M   'P 1'
#
loop_
_entity.id
_entity.type
_entity.pdbx_description
1 polymer ?
#
loop_
_entity_poly.entity_id
_entity_poly.type
_entity_poly.pdbx_seq_one_letter_code
_entity_poly.pdbx_strand_id
1 'polypeptide(L)'
;MKLLAPGANTALANAHCSWNLESGKSSVFGEYAAVALLAVNDKRQPMGDPALLHQEQGWMEWSGGPQDVGCTLWLDRLPKGSDRVLLMVYVYAAMGPIRDIASLHLKVDGNIEHRLDLRDNGEAAIIIGEFYQRNEQWKFRALSEGSAYGLSAFGRKIGLDVDDRHPRRPSTGSGGGPRHESATGTAFVVGPAHVMTCAHVIEDMGVFYITSLEGRYKAEPVVIDRRNDIALLRVQGAPLLSPVTFRDGQGCEPGDTVAVLGYPLASISGGGLQVTQGGISGLFGLHNDASLFQFTAPIQPASSGSPLFDNGGAVIGMVTSTVPDGQNMNFAVKSALLLAFLQACRIDAAHARPERSYTTTEISRTAQSSLWLVEASRQ
;
A
#
# COMPACT_ATOMS: atom_id res chain seq x y z
N MET A 1 -21.50 -10.63 32.36
CA MET A 1 -20.75 -10.04 31.24
C MET A 1 -21.67 -9.14 30.44
N LYS A 2 -21.18 -7.96 30.04
CA LYS A 2 -21.91 -6.92 29.31
C LYS A 2 -21.46 -6.95 27.86
N LEU A 3 -22.36 -7.33 26.95
CA LEU A 3 -22.12 -7.29 25.52
C LEU A 3 -22.26 -5.85 25.02
N LEU A 4 -21.23 -5.33 24.33
CA LEU A 4 -21.22 -4.01 23.73
C LEU A 4 -21.36 -4.12 22.21
N ALA A 5 -22.35 -3.42 21.66
CA ALA A 5 -22.43 -3.14 20.23
C ALA A 5 -21.44 -2.03 19.84
N PRO A 6 -21.03 -1.93 18.55
CA PRO A 6 -20.21 -0.82 18.07
C PRO A 6 -20.79 0.55 18.49
N GLY A 7 -19.93 1.44 19.00
CA GLY A 7 -20.29 2.75 19.54
C GLY A 7 -20.69 2.76 21.02
N ALA A 8 -21.10 1.61 21.57
CA ALA A 8 -21.40 1.49 22.99
C ALA A 8 -20.12 1.53 23.84
N ASN A 9 -20.23 2.03 25.07
CA ASN A 9 -19.11 2.14 25.98
C ASN A 9 -19.51 1.79 27.42
N THR A 10 -18.50 1.52 28.24
CA THR A 10 -18.68 1.25 29.67
C THR A 10 -17.43 1.68 30.45
N ALA A 11 -17.60 1.95 31.74
CA ALA A 11 -16.49 2.23 32.62
C ALA A 11 -15.65 0.96 32.88
N LEU A 12 -14.34 1.15 33.00
CA LEU A 12 -13.42 0.15 33.52
C LEU A 12 -13.33 0.30 35.04
N ALA A 13 -13.06 -0.81 35.72
CA ALA A 13 -12.95 -0.80 37.17
C ALA A 13 -11.67 -0.08 37.62
N ASN A 14 -10.56 -0.34 36.93
CA ASN A 14 -9.22 0.10 37.30
C ASN A 14 -8.49 0.66 36.07
N ALA A 15 -7.38 1.37 36.29
CA ALA A 15 -6.44 1.75 35.23
C ALA A 15 -5.58 0.56 34.72
N HIS A 16 -5.72 -0.59 35.36
CA HIS A 16 -5.10 -1.84 34.95
C HIS A 16 -6.18 -2.77 34.41
N CYS A 17 -6.10 -3.13 33.14
CA CYS A 17 -7.08 -4.01 32.49
C CYS A 17 -6.42 -5.08 31.63
N SER A 18 -7.06 -6.24 31.52
CA SER A 18 -6.64 -7.29 30.60
C SER A 18 -7.71 -7.53 29.56
N TRP A 19 -7.29 -7.91 28.36
CA TRP A 19 -8.21 -8.31 27.31
C TRP A 19 -7.70 -9.54 26.57
N ASN A 20 -8.63 -10.28 25.98
CA ASN A 20 -8.36 -11.43 25.12
C ASN A 20 -9.21 -11.33 23.86
N LEU A 21 -8.61 -11.67 22.72
CA LEU A 21 -9.21 -11.62 21.41
C LEU A 21 -9.12 -12.98 20.73
N GLU A 22 -10.28 -13.56 20.48
CA GLU A 22 -10.46 -14.82 19.74
C GLU A 22 -10.90 -14.51 18.30
N SER A 23 -10.40 -15.27 17.33
CA SER A 23 -10.84 -15.22 15.92
C SER A 23 -11.72 -16.41 15.53
N GLY A 24 -12.61 -16.20 14.57
CA GLY A 24 -13.48 -17.26 14.03
C GLY A 24 -12.74 -18.36 13.26
N LYS A 25 -11.48 -18.09 12.85
CA LYS A 25 -10.55 -19.10 12.32
C LYS A 25 -9.38 -19.28 13.30
N SER A 26 -8.98 -20.53 13.51
CA SER A 26 -7.83 -20.86 14.35
C SER A 26 -6.52 -20.41 13.70
N SER A 27 -5.53 -20.03 14.52
CA SER A 27 -4.16 -19.72 14.09
C SER A 27 -4.03 -18.57 13.07
N VAL A 28 -4.97 -17.61 13.08
CA VAL A 28 -4.91 -16.44 12.18
C VAL A 28 -3.92 -15.39 12.68
N PHE A 29 -3.87 -15.16 13.99
CA PHE A 29 -2.97 -14.18 14.58
C PHE A 29 -1.53 -14.69 14.59
N GLY A 30 -0.61 -13.88 14.10
CA GLY A 30 0.80 -14.25 13.97
C GLY A 30 1.16 -14.94 12.64
N GLU A 31 0.17 -15.29 11.80
CA GLU A 31 0.38 -15.91 10.48
C GLU A 31 -0.23 -15.08 9.34
N TYR A 32 -1.50 -14.65 9.47
CA TYR A 32 -2.19 -13.83 8.46
C TYR A 32 -2.50 -12.41 8.97
N ALA A 33 -2.96 -12.32 10.21
CA ALA A 33 -3.29 -11.05 10.85
C ALA A 33 -2.47 -10.84 12.12
N ALA A 34 -2.49 -9.62 12.63
CA ALA A 34 -1.91 -9.25 13.90
C ALA A 34 -2.74 -8.18 14.59
N VAL A 35 -2.34 -7.86 15.81
CA VAL A 35 -2.95 -6.84 16.64
C VAL A 35 -1.95 -5.73 16.88
N ALA A 36 -2.43 -4.49 16.85
CA ALA A 36 -1.65 -3.31 17.21
C ALA A 36 -2.39 -2.50 18.28
N LEU A 37 -1.63 -1.97 19.23
CA LEU A 37 -2.10 -1.00 20.21
C LEU A 37 -1.40 0.34 19.94
N LEU A 38 -2.17 1.42 19.88
CA LEU A 38 -1.64 2.77 19.62
C LEU A 38 -2.02 3.70 20.76
N ALA A 39 -1.04 4.20 21.50
CA ALA A 39 -1.25 5.22 22.53
C ALA A 39 -1.35 6.60 21.85
N VAL A 40 -2.49 7.27 22.01
CA VAL A 40 -2.84 8.49 21.29
C VAL A 40 -3.45 9.56 22.22
N ASN A 41 -3.50 10.80 21.75
CA ASN A 41 -4.24 11.89 22.40
C ASN A 41 -5.72 11.96 21.92
N ASP A 42 -6.47 12.93 22.44
CA ASP A 42 -7.87 13.24 22.10
C ASP A 42 -8.12 13.39 20.58
N LYS A 43 -7.13 13.90 19.85
CA LYS A 43 -7.13 14.07 18.39
C LYS A 43 -6.63 12.84 17.62
N ARG A 44 -6.41 11.71 18.30
CA ARG A 44 -5.82 10.47 17.77
C ARG A 44 -4.40 10.63 17.19
N GLN A 45 -3.65 11.62 17.64
CA GLN A 45 -2.22 11.74 17.31
C GLN A 45 -1.41 10.80 18.18
N PRO A 46 -0.41 10.08 17.64
CA PRO A 46 0.43 9.13 18.36
C PRO A 46 1.33 9.84 19.36
N MET A 47 1.38 9.33 20.59
CA MET A 47 2.17 9.90 21.69
C MET A 47 3.41 9.05 22.05
N GLY A 48 3.63 7.95 21.32
CA GLY A 48 4.76 7.05 21.48
C GLY A 48 4.75 5.97 20.40
N ASP A 49 5.69 5.04 20.51
CA ASP A 49 5.83 3.94 19.55
C ASP A 49 4.61 3.01 19.56
N PRO A 50 4.24 2.43 18.40
CA PRO A 50 3.18 1.45 18.34
C PRO A 50 3.60 0.18 19.10
N ALA A 51 2.59 -0.48 19.62
CA ALA A 51 2.70 -1.76 20.27
C ALA A 51 2.19 -2.83 19.31
N LEU A 52 3.07 -3.37 18.45
CA LEU A 52 2.73 -4.45 17.52
C LEU A 52 2.74 -5.80 18.24
N LEU A 53 2.03 -6.78 17.69
CA LEU A 53 1.99 -8.15 18.25
C LEU A 53 3.43 -8.67 18.51
N HIS A 54 3.66 -9.13 19.74
CA HIS A 54 4.97 -9.57 20.26
C HIS A 54 6.04 -8.48 20.48
N GLN A 55 5.69 -7.20 20.33
CA GLN A 55 6.53 -6.07 20.75
C GLN A 55 5.92 -5.44 22.00
N GLU A 56 6.54 -5.65 23.16
CA GLU A 56 6.10 -5.09 24.43
C GLU A 56 6.46 -3.61 24.54
N GLN A 57 5.71 -2.88 25.38
CA GLN A 57 5.98 -1.49 25.73
C GLN A 57 5.90 -1.32 27.24
N GLY A 58 6.51 -0.29 27.84
CA GLY A 58 6.50 -0.12 29.31
C GLY A 58 5.11 0.03 29.96
N TRP A 59 4.06 0.18 29.16
CA TRP A 59 2.66 0.33 29.54
C TRP A 59 1.78 -0.87 29.16
N MET A 60 2.35 -1.94 28.60
CA MET A 60 1.60 -3.16 28.31
C MET A 60 2.47 -4.42 28.21
N GLU A 61 1.83 -5.59 28.34
CA GLU A 61 2.47 -6.89 28.15
C GLU A 61 1.55 -7.82 27.35
N TRP A 62 2.10 -8.48 26.34
CA TRP A 62 1.35 -9.45 25.53
C TRP A 62 1.13 -10.75 26.31
N SER A 63 0.01 -11.42 26.06
CA SER A 63 -0.31 -12.74 26.59
C SER A 63 -1.07 -13.57 25.54
N GLY A 64 -1.40 -14.81 25.85
CA GLY A 64 -2.10 -15.71 24.93
C GLY A 64 -1.15 -16.51 24.03
N GLY A 65 -1.70 -17.05 22.93
CA GLY A 65 -0.99 -17.92 22.01
C GLY A 65 -1.48 -17.81 20.56
N PRO A 66 -1.16 -18.78 19.69
CA PRO A 66 -1.52 -18.70 18.26
C PRO A 66 -3.04 -18.65 17.99
N GLN A 67 -3.87 -19.14 18.92
CA GLN A 67 -5.32 -19.19 18.75
C GLN A 67 -6.07 -18.04 19.41
N ASP A 68 -5.40 -17.30 20.29
CA ASP A 68 -5.98 -16.22 21.08
C ASP A 68 -4.90 -15.20 21.46
N VAL A 69 -5.12 -13.94 21.13
CA VAL A 69 -4.18 -12.87 21.52
C VAL A 69 -4.72 -12.20 22.76
N GLY A 70 -3.94 -12.16 23.83
CA GLY A 70 -4.23 -11.43 25.04
C GLY A 70 -3.27 -10.28 25.25
N CYS A 71 -3.65 -9.32 26.08
CA CYS A 71 -2.76 -8.27 26.54
C CYS A 71 -3.22 -7.72 27.89
N THR A 72 -2.24 -7.39 28.73
CA THR A 72 -2.41 -6.63 29.95
C THR A 72 -1.98 -5.19 29.69
N LEU A 73 -2.83 -4.22 30.05
CA LEU A 73 -2.59 -2.78 29.88
C LEU A 73 -2.47 -2.09 31.24
N TRP A 74 -1.43 -1.27 31.42
CA TRP A 74 -1.27 -0.31 32.51
C TRP A 74 -1.56 1.10 31.97
N LEU A 75 -2.84 1.48 31.97
CA LEU A 75 -3.31 2.75 31.40
C LEU A 75 -2.78 3.99 32.15
N ASP A 76 -2.31 3.82 33.38
CA ASP A 76 -1.63 4.82 34.19
C ASP A 76 -0.15 5.03 33.82
N ARG A 77 0.42 4.15 32.98
CA ARG A 77 1.82 4.19 32.53
C ARG A 77 1.99 4.63 31.07
N LEU A 78 0.90 5.05 30.42
CA LEU A 78 0.94 5.45 29.02
C LEU A 78 1.94 6.58 28.76
N PRO A 79 2.46 6.70 27.53
CA PRO A 79 3.31 7.81 27.14
C PRO A 79 2.68 9.17 27.50
N LYS A 80 3.53 10.13 27.85
CA LYS A 80 3.07 11.45 28.29
C LYS A 80 2.22 12.12 27.20
N GLY A 81 1.02 12.54 27.56
CA GLY A 81 0.06 13.17 26.63
C GLY A 81 -0.96 12.19 26.04
N SER A 82 -0.81 10.89 26.29
CA SER A 82 -1.84 9.90 25.97
C SER A 82 -3.02 9.99 26.92
N ASP A 83 -4.22 10.04 26.37
CA ASP A 83 -5.48 9.88 27.10
C ASP A 83 -6.34 8.75 26.51
N ARG A 84 -5.82 8.04 25.49
CA ARG A 84 -6.49 6.93 24.80
C ARG A 84 -5.51 5.90 24.26
N VAL A 85 -5.99 4.67 24.11
CA VAL A 85 -5.33 3.58 23.40
C VAL A 85 -6.29 3.00 22.38
N LEU A 86 -5.89 2.98 21.11
CA LEU A 86 -6.61 2.30 20.04
C LEU A 86 -6.19 0.83 20.00
N LEU A 87 -7.17 -0.07 19.97
CA LEU A 87 -6.95 -1.51 19.75
C LEU A 87 -7.36 -1.84 18.31
N MET A 88 -6.38 -2.29 17.53
CA MET A 88 -6.54 -2.53 16.10
C MET A 88 -6.22 -3.97 15.73
N VAL A 89 -6.98 -4.53 14.81
CA VAL A 89 -6.66 -5.77 14.10
C VAL A 89 -6.30 -5.41 12.67
N TYR A 90 -5.23 -5.98 12.15
CA TYR A 90 -4.78 -5.72 10.79
C TYR A 90 -4.24 -6.98 10.13
N VAL A 91 -4.33 -7.02 8.80
CA VAL A 91 -3.70 -8.04 7.97
C VAL A 91 -2.30 -7.57 7.60
N TYR A 92 -1.30 -8.44 7.72
CA TYR A 92 0.09 -8.06 7.49
C TYR A 92 0.29 -7.45 6.09
N ALA A 93 0.96 -6.30 6.00
CA ALA A 93 1.22 -5.57 4.76
C ALA A 93 -0.02 -5.34 3.87
N ALA A 94 -1.22 -5.32 4.46
CA ALA A 94 -2.49 -5.29 3.74
C ALA A 94 -2.62 -6.38 2.66
N MET A 95 -2.06 -7.58 2.89
CA MET A 95 -2.04 -8.68 1.89
C MET A 95 -3.43 -9.19 1.48
N GLY A 96 -4.44 -8.96 2.32
CA GLY A 96 -5.82 -9.33 2.07
C GLY A 96 -6.81 -8.66 3.02
N PRO A 97 -8.11 -8.93 2.84
CA PRO A 97 -9.18 -8.33 3.63
C PRO A 97 -9.40 -9.04 4.97
N ILE A 98 -9.80 -8.27 6.00
CA ILE A 98 -10.07 -8.82 7.33
C ILE A 98 -11.24 -9.82 7.35
N ARG A 99 -12.08 -9.90 6.30
CA ARG A 99 -13.11 -10.95 6.17
C ARG A 99 -12.55 -12.35 6.27
N ASP A 100 -11.28 -12.55 5.94
CA ASP A 100 -10.64 -13.86 6.04
C ASP A 100 -10.42 -14.29 7.50
N ILE A 101 -10.62 -13.41 8.48
CA ILE A 101 -10.66 -13.72 9.91
C ILE A 101 -12.04 -14.29 10.32
N ALA A 102 -13.07 -14.10 9.48
CA ALA A 102 -14.49 -14.45 9.65
C ALA A 102 -15.21 -13.71 10.79
N SER A 103 -14.70 -13.77 12.01
CA SER A 103 -15.28 -13.07 13.17
C SER A 103 -14.23 -12.78 14.23
N LEU A 104 -14.52 -11.79 15.08
CA LEU A 104 -13.72 -11.45 16.25
C LEU A 104 -14.58 -11.47 17.50
N HIS A 105 -14.01 -12.00 18.58
CA HIS A 105 -14.62 -11.98 19.90
C HIS A 105 -13.62 -11.42 20.91
N LEU A 106 -13.83 -10.16 21.27
CA LEU A 106 -13.03 -9.43 22.24
C LEU A 106 -13.67 -9.51 23.62
N LYS A 107 -12.91 -9.92 24.62
CA LYS A 107 -13.28 -9.91 26.04
C LYS A 107 -12.35 -8.95 26.78
N VAL A 108 -12.90 -8.01 27.56
CA VAL A 108 -12.14 -7.06 28.38
C VAL A 108 -12.53 -7.23 29.84
N ASP A 109 -11.54 -7.35 30.73
CA ASP A 109 -11.66 -7.56 32.19
C ASP A 109 -12.61 -8.69 32.62
N GLY A 110 -12.82 -9.68 31.73
CA GLY A 110 -13.74 -10.80 31.94
C GLY A 110 -15.22 -10.41 32.10
N ASN A 111 -15.56 -9.12 32.01
CA ASN A 111 -16.92 -8.61 32.25
C ASN A 111 -17.49 -7.83 31.07
N ILE A 112 -16.70 -7.53 30.04
CA ILE A 112 -17.11 -6.86 28.81
C ILE A 112 -16.88 -7.81 27.63
N GLU A 113 -17.86 -7.93 26.75
CA GLU A 113 -17.71 -8.63 25.47
C GLU A 113 -18.00 -7.69 24.31
N HIS A 114 -17.28 -7.85 23.22
CA HIS A 114 -17.57 -7.23 21.93
C HIS A 114 -17.37 -8.27 20.82
N ARG A 115 -18.35 -8.41 19.93
CA ARG A 115 -18.34 -9.39 18.83
C ARG A 115 -18.49 -8.65 17.52
N LEU A 116 -17.64 -9.00 16.55
CA LEU A 116 -17.68 -8.48 15.18
C LEU A 116 -17.81 -9.62 14.19
N ASP A 117 -18.78 -9.50 13.29
CA ASP A 117 -18.87 -10.33 12.08
C ASP A 117 -18.12 -9.62 10.97
N LEU A 118 -17.10 -10.27 10.41
CA LEU A 118 -16.19 -9.68 9.42
C LEU A 118 -16.44 -10.21 8.01
N ARG A 119 -17.36 -11.17 7.79
CA ARG A 119 -17.48 -11.89 6.51
C ARG A 119 -17.70 -11.00 5.29
N ASP A 120 -18.31 -9.83 5.49
CA ASP A 120 -18.56 -8.83 4.44
C ASP A 120 -17.58 -7.64 4.48
N ASN A 121 -16.55 -7.69 5.33
CA ASN A 121 -15.63 -6.59 5.58
C ASN A 121 -14.40 -6.66 4.64
N GLY A 122 -14.33 -5.71 3.70
CA GLY A 122 -13.25 -5.63 2.71
C GLY A 122 -12.00 -4.87 3.15
N GLU A 123 -11.97 -4.34 4.38
CA GLU A 123 -10.89 -3.51 4.89
C GLU A 123 -9.64 -4.35 5.21
N ALA A 124 -8.45 -3.74 5.21
CA ALA A 124 -7.21 -4.43 5.55
C ALA A 124 -6.77 -4.20 7.02
N ALA A 125 -7.38 -3.23 7.70
CA ALA A 125 -7.27 -3.03 9.14
C ALA A 125 -8.58 -2.51 9.72
N ILE A 126 -8.79 -2.70 11.02
CA ILE A 126 -9.99 -2.26 11.75
C ILE A 126 -9.65 -1.89 13.20
N ILE A 127 -10.19 -0.77 13.67
CA ILE A 127 -10.22 -0.42 15.09
C ILE A 127 -11.42 -1.13 15.71
N ILE A 128 -11.14 -2.06 16.61
CA ILE A 128 -12.17 -2.88 17.27
C ILE A 128 -12.52 -2.37 18.68
N GLY A 129 -11.69 -1.49 19.22
CA GLY A 129 -11.90 -0.93 20.55
C GLY A 129 -11.04 0.28 20.82
N GLU A 130 -11.47 1.07 21.79
CA GLU A 130 -10.77 2.25 22.26
C GLU A 130 -10.88 2.34 23.78
N PHE A 131 -9.73 2.32 24.44
CA PHE A 131 -9.61 2.67 25.86
C PHE A 131 -9.42 4.18 25.92
N TYR A 132 -10.21 4.89 26.71
CA TYR A 132 -10.11 6.34 26.80
C TYR A 132 -10.47 6.83 28.21
N GLN A 133 -9.86 7.95 28.60
CA GLN A 133 -10.18 8.60 29.85
C GLN A 133 -11.25 9.69 29.64
N ARG A 134 -12.28 9.72 30.49
CA ARG A 134 -13.25 10.82 30.53
C ARG A 134 -13.71 11.04 31.97
N ASN A 135 -13.59 12.28 32.44
CA ASN A 135 -13.86 12.67 33.83
C ASN A 135 -13.01 11.84 34.81
N GLU A 136 -11.70 11.75 34.56
CA GLU A 136 -10.71 10.99 35.36
C GLU A 136 -10.93 9.47 35.43
N GLN A 137 -12.01 8.96 34.82
CA GLN A 137 -12.33 7.54 34.79
C GLN A 137 -12.00 6.93 33.43
N TRP A 138 -11.29 5.80 33.44
CA TRP A 138 -11.03 5.00 32.25
C TRP A 138 -12.29 4.26 31.79
N LYS A 139 -12.49 4.23 30.48
CA LYS A 139 -13.64 3.63 29.82
C LYS A 139 -13.17 2.85 28.60
N PHE A 140 -13.93 1.82 28.27
CA PHE A 140 -13.78 1.09 27.02
C PHE A 140 -14.96 1.40 26.11
N ARG A 141 -14.68 1.68 24.84
CA ARG A 141 -15.67 1.82 23.76
C ARG A 141 -15.43 0.73 22.73
N ALA A 142 -16.48 -0.01 22.41
CA ALA A 142 -16.47 -0.95 21.29
C ALA A 142 -16.54 -0.18 19.97
N LEU A 143 -15.69 -0.53 19.00
CA LEU A 143 -15.60 0.15 17.70
C LEU A 143 -15.61 -0.85 16.55
N SER A 144 -15.89 -0.35 15.36
CA SER A 144 -15.83 -1.11 14.11
C SER A 144 -15.44 -0.16 12.96
N GLU A 145 -14.34 0.56 13.14
CA GLU A 145 -13.87 1.57 12.18
C GLU A 145 -12.79 0.98 11.28
N GLY A 146 -13.08 0.83 9.99
CA GLY A 146 -12.19 0.22 9.00
C GLY A 146 -11.12 1.15 8.41
N SER A 147 -10.06 0.54 7.87
CA SER A 147 -9.04 1.18 7.03
C SER A 147 -8.70 0.30 5.83
N ALA A 148 -8.97 0.83 4.63
CA ALA A 148 -8.89 0.06 3.39
C ALA A 148 -7.46 -0.30 3.01
N TYR A 149 -6.51 0.52 3.47
CA TYR A 149 -5.10 0.46 3.08
C TYR A 149 -4.21 -0.13 4.18
N GLY A 150 -4.79 -0.76 5.20
CA GLY A 150 -4.06 -1.45 6.26
C GLY A 150 -3.57 -0.55 7.39
N LEU A 151 -2.69 -1.11 8.23
CA LEU A 151 -2.19 -0.44 9.44
C LEU A 151 -1.16 0.64 9.11
N SER A 152 -0.23 0.37 8.20
CA SER A 152 0.80 1.35 7.81
C SER A 152 0.18 2.62 7.22
N ALA A 153 -0.84 2.49 6.36
CA ALA A 153 -1.55 3.64 5.80
C ALA A 153 -2.37 4.40 6.85
N PHE A 154 -2.98 3.68 7.80
CA PHE A 154 -3.64 4.31 8.94
C PHE A 154 -2.64 5.09 9.80
N GLY A 155 -1.49 4.50 10.09
CA GLY A 155 -0.39 5.13 10.82
C GLY A 155 0.02 6.44 10.16
N ARG A 156 0.32 6.42 8.86
CA ARG A 156 0.72 7.63 8.12
C ARG A 156 -0.30 8.75 8.21
N LYS A 157 -1.61 8.42 8.17
CA LYS A 157 -2.70 9.40 8.33
C LYS A 157 -2.68 10.12 9.68
N ILE A 158 -2.20 9.46 10.74
CA ILE A 158 -2.08 10.05 12.08
C ILE A 158 -0.65 10.53 12.38
N GLY A 159 0.28 10.45 11.43
CA GLY A 159 1.68 10.86 11.60
C GLY A 159 2.58 9.82 12.28
N LEU A 160 2.24 8.53 12.16
CA LEU A 160 3.03 7.41 12.67
C LEU A 160 3.54 6.54 11.51
N ASP A 161 4.83 6.26 11.48
CA ASP A 161 5.37 5.23 10.57
C ASP A 161 5.30 3.86 11.26
N VAL A 162 4.64 2.89 10.62
CA VAL A 162 4.39 1.57 11.19
C VAL A 162 4.76 0.50 10.18
N ASP A 163 5.72 -0.35 10.54
CA ASP A 163 6.05 -1.57 9.80
C ASP A 163 5.04 -2.67 10.12
N ASP A 164 4.05 -2.84 9.24
CA ASP A 164 2.98 -3.83 9.38
C ASP A 164 3.29 -5.16 8.68
N ARG A 165 4.56 -5.45 8.35
CA ARG A 165 4.98 -6.69 7.70
C ARG A 165 5.03 -7.88 8.67
N HIS A 166 4.98 -9.08 8.10
CA HIS A 166 5.03 -10.33 8.87
C HIS A 166 6.44 -10.58 9.46
N PRO A 167 6.61 -10.83 10.77
CA PRO A 167 7.92 -10.96 11.42
C PRO A 167 8.81 -12.08 10.86
N ARG A 168 8.20 -13.22 10.48
CA ARG A 168 8.89 -14.37 9.86
C ARG A 168 9.09 -14.26 8.34
N ARG A 169 8.65 -13.18 7.70
CA ARG A 169 9.09 -12.83 6.34
C ARG A 169 10.18 -11.77 6.51
N PRO A 170 11.42 -12.18 6.83
CA PRO A 170 12.50 -11.21 6.96
C PRO A 170 12.61 -10.44 5.66
N SER A 171 12.93 -9.14 5.77
CA SER A 171 13.60 -8.48 4.66
C SER A 171 14.78 -9.38 4.27
N THR A 172 14.84 -9.85 3.04
CA THR A 172 16.09 -10.39 2.51
C THR A 172 17.16 -9.35 2.79
N GLY A 173 18.13 -9.74 3.63
CA GLY A 173 18.81 -8.82 4.54
C GLY A 173 19.59 -7.69 3.87
N SER A 174 19.60 -6.55 4.55
CA SER A 174 20.85 -5.82 4.81
C SER A 174 21.00 -5.73 6.33
N GLY A 175 22.05 -6.36 6.85
CA GLY A 175 22.43 -6.28 8.25
C GLY A 175 23.06 -4.93 8.58
N GLY A 176 22.71 -4.40 9.75
CA GLY A 176 23.55 -3.56 10.62
C GLY A 176 24.52 -2.58 9.96
N GLY A 177 23.98 -1.58 9.27
CA GLY A 177 24.66 -0.34 8.91
C GLY A 177 23.60 0.74 8.67
N PRO A 178 23.89 2.04 8.78
CA PRO A 178 22.89 3.09 8.59
C PRO A 178 22.26 2.92 7.20
N ARG A 179 21.01 2.46 7.19
CA ARG A 179 20.30 2.08 5.98
C ARG A 179 19.82 3.37 5.32
N HIS A 180 20.43 3.73 4.19
CA HIS A 180 19.73 4.59 3.24
C HIS A 180 18.50 3.80 2.79
N GLU A 181 17.33 4.13 3.34
CA GLU A 181 16.06 3.65 2.84
C GLU A 181 15.98 4.00 1.35
N SER A 182 15.88 2.98 0.50
CA SER A 182 15.80 3.12 -0.94
C SER A 182 14.63 2.29 -1.49
N ALA A 183 13.96 2.86 -2.49
CA ALA A 183 12.84 2.28 -3.22
C ALA A 183 13.21 2.16 -4.70
N THR A 184 12.63 1.17 -5.38
CA THR A 184 12.82 0.96 -6.82
C THR A 184 11.49 0.80 -7.53
N GLY A 185 11.44 1.26 -8.78
CA GLY A 185 10.26 1.17 -9.62
C GLY A 185 10.61 1.31 -11.10
N THR A 186 9.60 1.37 -11.95
CA THR A 186 9.77 1.62 -13.38
C THR A 186 9.30 3.03 -13.70
N ALA A 187 9.97 3.68 -14.64
CA ALA A 187 9.50 4.90 -15.28
C ALA A 187 9.54 4.74 -16.80
N PHE A 188 8.74 5.55 -17.49
CA PHE A 188 8.79 5.64 -18.93
C PHE A 188 8.80 7.08 -19.42
N VAL A 189 9.45 7.29 -20.56
CA VAL A 189 9.62 8.61 -21.16
C VAL A 189 8.30 9.12 -21.71
N VAL A 190 7.95 10.34 -21.32
CA VAL A 190 6.72 11.04 -21.74
C VAL A 190 6.99 12.38 -22.43
N GLY A 191 8.27 12.81 -22.48
CA GLY A 191 8.70 13.99 -23.20
C GLY A 191 10.23 14.08 -23.30
N PRO A 192 10.77 15.17 -23.89
CA PRO A 192 12.19 15.26 -24.24
C PRO A 192 13.19 15.08 -23.09
N ALA A 193 12.77 15.39 -21.86
CA ALA A 193 13.56 15.26 -20.64
C ALA A 193 12.70 14.79 -19.45
N HIS A 194 11.52 14.22 -19.72
CA HIS A 194 10.52 13.91 -18.70
C HIS A 194 10.18 12.43 -18.70
N VAL A 195 10.13 11.85 -17.50
CA VAL A 195 9.69 10.48 -17.27
C VAL A 195 8.54 10.47 -16.27
N MET A 196 7.61 9.53 -16.45
CA MET A 196 6.49 9.30 -15.56
C MET A 196 6.69 8.02 -14.76
N THR A 197 6.29 8.02 -13.49
CA THR A 197 6.29 6.86 -12.59
C THR A 197 5.14 6.98 -11.57
N CYS A 198 5.04 6.04 -10.65
CA CYS A 198 4.09 6.11 -9.55
C CYS A 198 4.56 7.07 -8.45
N ALA A 199 3.63 7.80 -7.83
CA ALA A 199 3.95 8.72 -6.74
C ALA A 199 4.57 7.98 -5.54
N HIS A 200 4.02 6.81 -5.18
CA HIS A 200 4.51 6.01 -4.05
C HIS A 200 5.94 5.48 -4.24
N VAL A 201 6.46 5.42 -5.47
CA VAL A 201 7.85 4.98 -5.73
C VAL A 201 8.86 6.02 -5.24
N ILE A 202 8.50 7.29 -5.30
CA ILE A 202 9.39 8.43 -5.01
C ILE A 202 8.98 9.20 -3.74
N GLU A 203 7.90 8.79 -3.11
CA GLU A 203 7.36 9.45 -1.92
C GLU A 203 8.34 9.34 -0.74
N ASP A 204 8.50 10.44 0.00
CA ASP A 204 9.39 10.56 1.16
C ASP A 204 10.88 10.26 0.89
N MET A 205 11.29 10.33 -0.39
CA MET A 205 12.67 10.20 -0.85
C MET A 205 13.26 11.55 -1.26
N GLY A 206 14.59 11.67 -1.21
CA GLY A 206 15.30 12.94 -1.46
C GLY A 206 16.34 12.89 -2.58
N VAL A 207 16.71 11.70 -3.05
CA VAL A 207 17.64 11.50 -4.17
C VAL A 207 17.01 10.54 -5.16
N PHE A 208 16.98 10.91 -6.44
CA PHE A 208 16.39 10.13 -7.51
C PHE A 208 17.41 9.89 -8.61
N TYR A 209 17.56 8.62 -9.00
CA TYR A 209 18.30 8.21 -10.18
C TYR A 209 17.38 7.47 -11.13
N ILE A 210 17.54 7.76 -12.42
CA ILE A 210 16.87 7.09 -13.51
C ILE A 210 17.94 6.38 -14.32
N THR A 211 17.83 5.06 -14.44
CA THR A 211 18.86 4.19 -15.05
C THR A 211 18.28 3.47 -16.26
N SER A 212 18.98 3.56 -17.39
CA SER A 212 18.71 2.79 -18.60
C SER A 212 19.98 2.11 -19.10
N LEU A 213 19.90 1.39 -20.22
CA LEU A 213 21.09 0.86 -20.90
C LEU A 213 22.06 1.96 -21.37
N GLU A 214 21.57 3.18 -21.54
CA GLU A 214 22.35 4.32 -22.04
C GLU A 214 23.07 5.08 -20.93
N GLY A 215 22.69 4.87 -19.66
CA GLY A 215 23.36 5.49 -18.52
C GLY A 215 22.46 5.68 -17.30
N ARG A 216 23.04 6.31 -16.28
CA ARG A 216 22.40 6.64 -15.02
C ARG A 216 22.42 8.14 -14.81
N TYR A 217 21.24 8.72 -14.61
CA TYR A 217 21.04 10.16 -14.58
C TYR A 217 20.29 10.57 -13.32
N LYS A 218 20.63 11.74 -12.78
CA LYS A 218 19.88 12.32 -11.67
C LYS A 218 18.54 12.83 -12.18
N ALA A 219 17.50 12.73 -11.36
CA ALA A 219 16.20 13.32 -11.66
C ALA A 219 15.69 14.20 -10.52
N GLU A 220 14.76 15.09 -10.87
CA GLU A 220 14.08 15.97 -9.94
C GLU A 220 12.56 15.85 -10.11
N PRO A 221 11.78 15.84 -9.02
CA PRO A 221 10.34 15.85 -9.12
C PRO A 221 9.85 17.19 -9.70
N VAL A 222 8.98 17.09 -10.71
CA VAL A 222 8.29 18.25 -11.30
C VAL A 222 6.93 18.43 -10.63
N VAL A 223 6.13 17.36 -10.63
CA VAL A 223 4.81 17.31 -9.99
C VAL A 223 4.58 15.90 -9.42
N ILE A 224 3.98 15.83 -8.24
CA ILE A 224 3.57 14.57 -7.59
C ILE A 224 2.08 14.66 -7.27
N ASP A 225 1.28 13.84 -7.93
CA ASP A 225 -0.14 13.65 -7.66
C ASP A 225 -0.35 12.38 -6.85
N ARG A 226 -0.31 12.53 -5.52
CA ARG A 226 -0.52 11.43 -4.58
C ARG A 226 -1.90 10.80 -4.67
N ARG A 227 -2.92 11.57 -5.06
CA ARG A 227 -4.30 11.09 -5.09
C ARG A 227 -4.49 10.05 -6.18
N ASN A 228 -3.86 10.27 -7.33
CA ASN A 228 -3.96 9.40 -8.49
C ASN A 228 -2.73 8.50 -8.67
N ASP A 229 -1.78 8.57 -7.73
CA ASP A 229 -0.52 7.83 -7.73
C ASP A 229 0.33 8.07 -9.00
N ILE A 230 0.46 9.33 -9.42
CA ILE A 230 1.24 9.74 -10.60
C ILE A 230 2.34 10.70 -10.18
N ALA A 231 3.55 10.49 -10.69
CA ALA A 231 4.65 11.43 -10.55
C ALA A 231 5.31 11.73 -11.90
N LEU A 232 5.67 12.99 -12.10
CA LEU A 232 6.50 13.45 -13.21
C LEU A 232 7.87 13.82 -12.68
N LEU A 233 8.91 13.23 -13.25
CA LEU A 233 10.30 13.56 -12.97
C LEU A 233 10.95 14.18 -14.20
N ARG A 234 11.84 15.15 -13.97
CA ARG A 234 12.73 15.73 -14.98
C ARG A 234 14.10 15.10 -14.85
N VAL A 235 14.59 14.50 -15.94
CA VAL A 235 15.92 13.87 -16.01
C VAL A 235 16.96 14.93 -16.33
N GLN A 236 18.08 14.93 -15.60
CA GLN A 236 19.17 15.89 -15.75
C GLN A 236 20.32 15.30 -16.56
N GLY A 237 20.77 16.04 -17.57
CA GLY A 237 21.98 15.73 -18.33
C GLY A 237 21.87 14.52 -19.27
N ALA A 238 20.66 14.00 -19.50
CA ALA A 238 20.42 12.96 -20.50
C ALA A 238 20.30 13.55 -21.92
N PRO A 239 20.64 12.76 -22.97
CA PRO A 239 20.25 13.07 -24.35
C PRO A 239 18.73 13.23 -24.51
N LEU A 240 18.29 13.76 -25.65
CA LEU A 240 16.85 13.84 -25.96
C LEU A 240 16.21 12.46 -25.87
N LEU A 241 15.24 12.33 -24.99
CA LEU A 241 14.57 11.07 -24.71
C LEU A 241 13.50 10.78 -25.77
N SER A 242 13.35 9.50 -26.14
CA SER A 242 12.28 9.05 -27.06
C SER A 242 11.02 8.71 -26.26
N PRO A 243 9.93 9.50 -26.34
CA PRO A 243 8.72 9.24 -25.58
C PRO A 243 7.93 8.06 -26.15
N VAL A 244 7.19 7.38 -25.26
CA VAL A 244 6.17 6.43 -25.68
C VAL A 244 4.99 7.16 -26.34
N THR A 245 4.21 6.43 -27.13
CA THR A 245 2.93 6.94 -27.66
C THR A 245 1.76 6.42 -26.84
N PHE A 246 0.79 7.29 -26.57
CA PHE A 246 -0.48 6.94 -25.95
C PHE A 246 -1.53 6.60 -27.00
N ARG A 247 -2.47 5.74 -26.65
CA ARG A 247 -3.54 5.34 -27.58
C ARG A 247 -4.55 6.48 -27.78
N ASP A 248 -4.83 6.80 -29.03
CA ASP A 248 -5.94 7.67 -29.41
C ASP A 248 -7.29 6.93 -29.39
N GLY A 249 -8.34 7.63 -28.97
CA GLY A 249 -9.72 7.17 -29.16
C GLY A 249 -10.34 6.48 -27.93
N GLN A 250 -11.14 5.44 -28.18
CA GLN A 250 -12.00 4.82 -27.17
C GLN A 250 -11.21 4.09 -26.05
N GLY A 251 -11.85 3.97 -24.89
CA GLY A 251 -11.32 3.23 -23.74
C GLY A 251 -11.09 1.74 -24.02
N CYS A 252 -10.52 1.02 -23.06
CA CYS A 252 -10.32 -0.43 -23.19
C CYS A 252 -11.63 -1.19 -22.97
N GLU A 253 -11.69 -2.40 -23.52
CA GLU A 253 -12.74 -3.38 -23.24
C GLU A 253 -12.17 -4.56 -22.44
N PRO A 254 -12.99 -5.23 -21.60
CA PRO A 254 -12.58 -6.50 -21.00
C PRO A 254 -12.22 -7.52 -22.09
N GLY A 255 -11.06 -8.16 -21.94
CA GLY A 255 -10.50 -9.07 -22.93
C GLY A 255 -9.43 -8.44 -23.84
N ASP A 256 -9.30 -7.11 -23.86
CA ASP A 256 -8.20 -6.44 -24.57
C ASP A 256 -6.85 -7.01 -24.09
N THR A 257 -6.03 -7.46 -25.03
CA THR A 257 -4.70 -7.99 -24.72
C THR A 257 -3.77 -6.84 -24.34
N VAL A 258 -2.94 -7.08 -23.34
CA VAL A 258 -1.99 -6.10 -22.82
C VAL A 258 -0.61 -6.70 -22.62
N ALA A 259 0.41 -5.86 -22.82
CA ALA A 259 1.78 -6.15 -22.46
C ALA A 259 2.28 -5.16 -21.39
N VAL A 260 2.92 -5.68 -20.35
CA VAL A 260 3.60 -4.87 -19.32
C VAL A 260 5.09 -5.01 -19.52
N LEU A 261 5.77 -3.87 -19.63
CA LEU A 261 7.22 -3.82 -19.78
C LEU A 261 7.80 -2.96 -18.65
N GLY A 262 8.77 -3.48 -17.93
CA GLY A 262 9.40 -2.73 -16.85
C GLY A 262 10.58 -3.45 -16.20
N TYR A 263 11.03 -2.92 -15.07
CA TYR A 263 12.19 -3.43 -14.33
C TYR A 263 11.80 -4.01 -12.96
N PRO A 264 10.98 -5.07 -12.92
CA PRO A 264 10.71 -5.75 -11.67
C PRO A 264 11.99 -6.34 -11.10
N LEU A 265 12.10 -6.36 -9.77
CA LEU A 265 13.15 -7.11 -9.08
C LEU A 265 14.58 -6.75 -9.55
N ALA A 266 14.83 -5.48 -9.89
CA ALA A 266 16.12 -5.01 -10.42
C ALA A 266 17.33 -5.40 -9.54
N SER A 267 17.11 -5.56 -8.23
CA SER A 267 18.12 -5.97 -7.25
C SER A 267 18.48 -7.46 -7.27
N ILE A 268 17.68 -8.34 -7.89
CA ILE A 268 17.89 -9.81 -7.87
C ILE A 268 17.93 -10.48 -9.25
N SER A 269 17.32 -9.89 -10.29
CA SER A 269 17.20 -10.49 -11.63
C SER A 269 18.21 -9.96 -12.67
N GLY A 270 19.33 -9.37 -12.23
CA GLY A 270 20.36 -8.86 -13.13
C GLY A 270 19.99 -7.59 -13.91
N GLY A 271 18.97 -6.84 -13.45
CA GLY A 271 18.64 -5.50 -13.95
C GLY A 271 18.05 -5.41 -15.37
N GLY A 272 17.65 -6.53 -15.96
CA GLY A 272 17.09 -6.57 -17.32
C GLY A 272 15.62 -6.16 -17.40
N LEU A 273 15.21 -5.60 -18.54
CA LEU A 273 13.81 -5.35 -18.87
C LEU A 273 13.04 -6.67 -18.87
N GLN A 274 11.94 -6.74 -18.12
CA GLN A 274 11.01 -7.87 -18.14
C GLN A 274 9.76 -7.51 -18.93
N VAL A 275 9.18 -8.53 -19.55
CA VAL A 275 8.00 -8.40 -20.40
C VAL A 275 6.98 -9.46 -20.00
N THR A 276 5.80 -9.04 -19.59
CA THR A 276 4.69 -9.94 -19.27
C THR A 276 3.46 -9.61 -20.10
N GLN A 277 2.57 -10.58 -20.28
CA GLN A 277 1.36 -10.45 -21.08
C GLN A 277 0.14 -10.91 -20.29
N GLY A 278 -1.00 -10.34 -20.61
CA GLY A 278 -2.30 -10.70 -20.07
C GLY A 278 -3.41 -9.98 -20.81
N GLY A 279 -4.50 -9.70 -20.12
CA GLY A 279 -5.58 -8.88 -20.65
C GLY A 279 -6.23 -7.99 -19.61
N ILE A 280 -7.01 -7.02 -20.08
CA ILE A 280 -7.91 -6.23 -19.24
C ILE A 280 -9.01 -7.16 -18.72
N SER A 281 -9.12 -7.31 -17.41
CA SER A 281 -10.17 -8.12 -16.76
C SER A 281 -11.30 -7.27 -16.19
N GLY A 282 -11.09 -5.97 -16.02
CA GLY A 282 -12.09 -5.06 -15.47
C GLY A 282 -11.80 -3.60 -15.82
N LEU A 283 -12.87 -2.82 -15.96
CA LEU A 283 -12.79 -1.38 -16.30
C LEU A 283 -12.81 -0.46 -15.08
N PHE A 284 -12.87 -1.04 -13.88
CA PHE A 284 -12.87 -0.33 -12.62
C PHE A 284 -11.92 -1.05 -11.66
N GLY A 285 -11.27 -0.27 -10.79
CA GLY A 285 -10.50 -0.80 -9.68
C GLY A 285 -11.40 -1.26 -8.54
N LEU A 286 -10.78 -1.58 -7.40
CA LEU A 286 -11.51 -1.88 -6.16
C LEU A 286 -12.47 -0.74 -5.81
N HIS A 287 -13.61 -1.09 -5.21
CA HIS A 287 -14.65 -0.12 -4.80
C HIS A 287 -15.20 0.75 -5.94
N ASN A 288 -15.19 0.24 -7.18
CA ASN A 288 -15.63 0.95 -8.38
C ASN A 288 -14.78 2.19 -8.71
N ASP A 289 -13.47 2.15 -8.41
CA ASP A 289 -12.57 3.23 -8.79
C ASP A 289 -12.47 3.34 -10.32
N ALA A 290 -13.10 4.39 -10.86
CA ALA A 290 -13.15 4.64 -12.29
C ALA A 290 -11.81 5.11 -12.89
N SER A 291 -10.82 5.45 -12.06
CA SER A 291 -9.48 5.86 -12.50
C SER A 291 -8.57 4.70 -12.89
N LEU A 292 -8.97 3.45 -12.56
CA LEU A 292 -8.14 2.25 -12.70
C LEU A 292 -8.73 1.24 -13.68
N PHE A 293 -7.85 0.54 -14.39
CA PHE A 293 -8.15 -0.76 -15.00
C PHE A 293 -7.75 -1.89 -14.06
N GLN A 294 -8.42 -3.03 -14.16
CA GLN A 294 -7.94 -4.31 -13.68
C GLN A 294 -7.36 -5.12 -14.85
N PHE A 295 -6.20 -5.73 -14.66
CA PHE A 295 -5.54 -6.54 -15.67
C PHE A 295 -4.86 -7.79 -15.08
N THR A 296 -4.53 -8.75 -15.94
CA THR A 296 -4.07 -10.09 -15.53
C THR A 296 -2.60 -10.40 -15.83
N ALA A 297 -1.89 -9.52 -16.54
CA ALA A 297 -0.46 -9.73 -16.81
C ALA A 297 0.31 -9.81 -15.48
N PRO A 298 1.12 -10.85 -15.24
CA PRO A 298 1.88 -10.97 -13.98
C PRO A 298 2.77 -9.75 -13.76
N ILE A 299 2.76 -9.22 -12.53
CA ILE A 299 3.68 -8.16 -12.10
C ILE A 299 4.43 -8.61 -10.84
N GLN A 300 5.49 -7.90 -10.51
CA GLN A 300 6.35 -8.18 -9.36
C GLN A 300 6.72 -6.87 -8.67
N PRO A 301 7.33 -6.89 -7.47
CA PRO A 301 7.88 -5.68 -6.86
C PRO A 301 8.78 -4.92 -7.85
N ALA A 302 8.67 -3.59 -7.85
CA ALA A 302 9.27 -2.64 -8.82
C ALA A 302 8.61 -2.57 -10.22
N SER A 303 7.52 -3.30 -10.48
CA SER A 303 6.67 -3.07 -11.67
C SER A 303 5.85 -1.77 -11.59
N SER A 304 5.68 -1.16 -10.42
CA SER A 304 4.99 0.12 -10.28
C SER A 304 5.62 1.20 -11.18
N GLY A 305 4.78 1.91 -11.92
CA GLY A 305 5.17 2.87 -12.94
C GLY A 305 5.47 2.26 -14.31
N SER A 306 5.33 0.93 -14.50
CA SER A 306 5.47 0.31 -15.83
C SER A 306 4.31 0.71 -16.73
N PRO A 307 4.55 1.05 -18.01
CA PRO A 307 3.47 1.26 -18.96
C PRO A 307 2.78 -0.06 -19.33
N LEU A 308 1.46 0.03 -19.50
CA LEU A 308 0.59 -1.01 -20.03
C LEU A 308 0.35 -0.70 -21.51
N PHE A 309 0.85 -1.53 -22.40
CA PHE A 309 0.68 -1.39 -23.85
C PHE A 309 -0.47 -2.23 -24.36
N ASP A 310 -1.20 -1.72 -25.35
CA ASP A 310 -2.09 -2.53 -26.17
C ASP A 310 -1.36 -3.20 -27.33
N ASN A 311 -2.09 -4.01 -28.11
CA ASN A 311 -1.54 -4.65 -29.31
C ASN A 311 -1.17 -3.65 -30.43
N GLY A 312 -1.61 -2.40 -30.37
CA GLY A 312 -1.17 -1.33 -31.28
C GLY A 312 0.20 -0.75 -30.91
N GLY A 313 0.80 -1.20 -29.80
CA GLY A 313 2.06 -0.67 -29.28
C GLY A 313 1.90 0.68 -28.59
N ALA A 314 0.68 1.08 -28.25
CA ALA A 314 0.38 2.34 -27.60
C ALA A 314 0.06 2.13 -26.11
N VAL A 315 0.46 3.09 -25.28
CA VAL A 315 0.20 3.06 -23.84
C VAL A 315 -1.27 3.34 -23.57
N ILE A 316 -1.89 2.44 -22.81
CA ILE A 316 -3.28 2.52 -22.36
C ILE A 316 -3.40 2.74 -20.86
N GLY A 317 -2.33 2.52 -20.09
CA GLY A 317 -2.30 2.81 -18.66
C GLY A 317 -0.91 2.66 -18.04
N MET A 318 -0.82 2.87 -16.73
CA MET A 318 0.41 2.73 -15.94
C MET A 318 0.16 1.86 -14.73
N VAL A 319 0.94 0.78 -14.58
CA VAL A 319 0.84 -0.15 -13.45
C VAL A 319 1.07 0.57 -12.14
N THR A 320 0.18 0.39 -11.15
CA THR A 320 0.30 1.02 -9.82
C THR A 320 0.39 0.00 -8.71
N SER A 321 -0.59 -0.92 -8.62
CA SER A 321 -0.74 -1.81 -7.47
C SER A 321 -1.23 -3.20 -7.90
N THR A 322 -1.14 -4.15 -6.97
CA THR A 322 -1.63 -5.52 -7.12
C THR A 322 -2.31 -5.94 -5.82
N VAL A 323 -3.20 -6.93 -5.89
CA VAL A 323 -3.70 -7.61 -4.69
C VAL A 323 -2.83 -8.84 -4.44
N PRO A 324 -2.05 -8.89 -3.34
CA PRO A 324 -1.06 -9.94 -3.11
C PRO A 324 -1.58 -11.38 -3.16
N ASP A 325 -2.85 -11.61 -2.80
CA ASP A 325 -3.50 -12.93 -2.82
C ASP A 325 -4.61 -13.06 -3.90
N GLY A 326 -4.87 -12.00 -4.66
CA GLY A 326 -5.73 -12.03 -5.83
C GLY A 326 -4.90 -12.45 -7.05
N GLN A 327 -4.82 -13.75 -7.32
CA GLN A 327 -4.08 -14.29 -8.48
C GLN A 327 -4.39 -13.47 -9.75
N ASN A 328 -3.38 -12.75 -10.26
CA ASN A 328 -3.48 -11.89 -11.44
C ASN A 328 -4.57 -10.79 -11.34
N MET A 329 -4.78 -10.23 -10.14
CA MET A 329 -5.62 -9.05 -9.92
C MET A 329 -4.73 -7.83 -9.73
N ASN A 330 -4.36 -7.22 -10.86
CA ASN A 330 -3.45 -6.08 -10.90
C ASN A 330 -4.18 -4.82 -11.37
N PHE A 331 -3.71 -3.65 -10.96
CA PHE A 331 -4.34 -2.38 -11.28
C PHE A 331 -3.40 -1.40 -11.99
N ALA A 332 -3.97 -0.69 -12.96
CA ALA A 332 -3.25 0.33 -13.73
C ALA A 332 -4.07 1.62 -13.81
N VAL A 333 -3.41 2.76 -13.60
CA VAL A 333 -3.98 4.09 -13.81
C VAL A 333 -4.28 4.26 -15.30
N LYS A 334 -5.51 4.66 -15.64
CA LYS A 334 -5.95 4.81 -17.04
C LYS A 334 -5.18 5.93 -17.74
N SER A 335 -4.79 5.70 -19.00
CA SER A 335 -4.12 6.69 -19.87
C SER A 335 -4.87 8.01 -19.95
N ALA A 336 -6.20 8.02 -19.93
CA ALA A 336 -6.99 9.27 -19.92
C ALA A 336 -6.60 10.20 -18.76
N LEU A 337 -6.34 9.63 -17.57
CA LEU A 337 -5.90 10.40 -16.41
C LEU A 337 -4.43 10.82 -16.53
N LEU A 338 -3.58 9.94 -17.07
CA LEU A 338 -2.17 10.26 -17.34
C LEU A 338 -2.05 11.42 -18.34
N LEU A 339 -2.85 11.40 -19.41
CA LEU A 339 -2.90 12.44 -20.44
C LEU A 339 -3.40 13.77 -19.86
N ALA A 340 -4.46 13.75 -19.05
CA ALA A 340 -4.94 14.95 -18.36
C ALA A 340 -3.87 15.54 -17.43
N PHE A 341 -3.13 14.69 -16.72
CA PHE A 341 -2.00 15.10 -15.88
C PHE A 341 -0.85 15.69 -16.69
N LEU A 342 -0.46 15.08 -17.82
CA LEU A 342 0.57 15.60 -18.72
C LEU A 342 0.18 16.94 -19.32
N GLN A 343 -1.09 17.10 -19.72
CA GLN A 343 -1.63 18.35 -20.23
C GLN A 343 -1.56 19.46 -19.16
N ALA A 344 -1.90 19.15 -17.90
CA ALA A 344 -1.77 20.10 -16.79
C ALA A 344 -0.30 20.51 -16.55
N CYS A 345 0.64 19.60 -16.77
CA CYS A 345 2.07 19.85 -16.71
C CYS A 345 2.65 20.53 -17.97
N ARG A 346 1.82 20.78 -19.00
CA ARG A 346 2.22 21.29 -20.32
C ARG A 346 3.26 20.41 -21.03
N ILE A 347 3.08 19.09 -20.92
CA ILE A 347 3.85 18.09 -21.66
C ILE A 347 2.98 17.56 -22.81
N ASP A 348 3.43 17.78 -24.04
CA ASP A 348 2.76 17.26 -25.23
C ASP A 348 3.05 15.76 -25.37
N ALA A 349 2.06 14.94 -25.00
CA ALA A 349 2.14 13.50 -25.17
C ALA A 349 2.04 13.11 -26.65
N ALA A 350 2.89 12.18 -27.09
CA ALA A 350 2.75 11.59 -28.41
C ALA A 350 1.55 10.63 -28.43
N HIS A 351 0.79 10.62 -29.53
CA HIS A 351 -0.40 9.79 -29.68
C HIS A 351 -0.28 8.89 -30.90
N ALA A 352 -0.90 7.71 -30.85
CA ALA A 352 -0.95 6.76 -31.95
C ALA A 352 -2.35 6.17 -32.10
N ARG A 353 -2.78 6.01 -33.35
CA ARG A 353 -3.95 5.20 -33.71
C ARG A 353 -3.49 3.79 -34.08
N PRO A 354 -4.18 2.72 -33.66
CA PRO A 354 -3.81 1.37 -34.05
C PRO A 354 -4.02 1.17 -35.56
N GLU A 355 -2.95 1.25 -36.35
CA GLU A 355 -3.00 0.96 -37.79
C GLU A 355 -2.77 -0.52 -38.10
N ARG A 356 -2.05 -1.21 -37.21
CA ARG A 356 -1.78 -2.65 -37.25
C ARG A 356 -1.53 -3.17 -35.83
N SER A 357 -1.64 -4.49 -35.68
CA SER A 357 -1.24 -5.17 -34.45
C SER A 357 0.25 -5.53 -34.49
N TYR A 358 0.92 -5.28 -33.38
CA TYR A 358 2.29 -5.67 -33.10
C TYR A 358 2.30 -6.89 -32.17
N THR A 359 3.31 -7.74 -32.36
CA THR A 359 3.65 -8.75 -31.36
C THR A 359 4.30 -8.09 -30.14
N THR A 360 4.18 -8.69 -28.98
CA THR A 360 4.83 -8.20 -27.76
C THR A 360 6.35 -8.06 -27.89
N THR A 361 6.99 -8.89 -28.71
CA THR A 361 8.42 -8.78 -29.01
C THR A 361 8.74 -7.49 -29.79
N GLU A 362 7.88 -7.09 -30.73
CA GLU A 362 8.04 -5.84 -31.47
C GLU A 362 7.78 -4.62 -30.58
N ILE A 363 6.76 -4.70 -29.71
CA ILE A 363 6.48 -3.67 -28.70
C ILE A 363 7.70 -3.51 -27.78
N SER A 364 8.21 -4.61 -27.22
CA SER A 364 9.40 -4.63 -26.37
C SER A 364 10.62 -4.00 -27.05
N ARG A 365 10.93 -4.41 -28.28
CA ARG A 365 12.07 -3.87 -29.04
C ARG A 365 11.96 -2.36 -29.27
N THR A 366 10.75 -1.87 -29.52
CA THR A 366 10.53 -0.45 -29.86
C THR A 366 10.48 0.43 -28.62
N ALA A 367 9.85 -0.06 -27.54
CA ALA A 367 9.65 0.69 -26.31
C ALA A 367 10.84 0.64 -25.36
N GLN A 368 11.76 -0.33 -25.49
CA GLN A 368 12.83 -0.56 -24.51
C GLN A 368 13.68 0.68 -24.20
N SER A 369 14.00 1.53 -25.18
CA SER A 369 14.76 2.78 -24.96
C SER A 369 13.97 3.85 -24.21
N SER A 370 12.65 3.74 -24.18
CA SER A 370 11.74 4.61 -23.46
C SER A 370 11.47 4.14 -22.03
N LEU A 371 12.01 2.99 -21.59
CA LEU A 371 11.78 2.41 -20.27
C LEU A 371 13.02 2.49 -19.41
N TRP A 372 12.84 2.93 -18.17
CA TRP A 372 13.95 3.23 -17.27
C TRP A 372 13.64 2.73 -15.85
N LEU A 373 14.67 2.28 -15.15
CA LEU A 373 14.61 1.95 -13.72
C LEU A 373 14.64 3.24 -12.90
N VAL A 374 13.74 3.37 -11.95
CA VAL A 374 13.77 4.43 -10.92
C VAL A 374 14.40 3.87 -9.67
N GLU A 375 15.39 4.58 -9.14
CA GLU A 375 15.96 4.37 -7.81
C GLU A 375 15.75 5.65 -7.00
N ALA A 376 15.02 5.56 -5.90
CA ALA A 376 14.77 6.66 -4.99
C ALA A 376 15.39 6.32 -3.62
N SER A 377 16.05 7.27 -2.98
CA SER A 377 16.61 7.06 -1.63
C SER A 377 16.42 8.28 -0.74
N ARG A 378 16.33 8.06 0.58
CA ARG A 378 16.37 9.15 1.57
C ARG A 378 17.73 9.86 1.52
N GLN A 379 17.69 11.19 1.70
CA GLN A 379 18.87 12.06 1.78
C GLN A 379 19.64 11.85 3.08
#